data_AF-A0A6P7IB91-F1
#
_entry.id   AF-A0A6P7IB91-F1
#
_cell.length_a   1.000
_cell.length_b   1.000
_cell.length_c   1.000
_cell.angle_alpha   90.00
_cell.angle_beta   90.00
_cell.angle_gamma   90.00
#
_symmetry.space_group_name_H-M   'P 1'
#
loop_
_entity.id
_entity.type
_entity.pdbx_description
1 polymer ?
#
loop_
_entity_poly.entity_id
_entity_poly.type
_entity_poly.pdbx_seq_one_letter_code
_entity_poly.pdbx_strand_id
1 'polypeptide(L)'
;MASKRAQEESSNNTGKGKKKRKSCGERAELCSAVEEEQLKTAVKEAWSLRTHYSQGDLELDCQPFPHCIIKNFLSSETFVENLQKELRALNFHEKSNDLYKFKQSDDLKKRKEPHIAGLREALFGRFRSWLGELLGVELEPTVDISCARYEYTDVLLCHDDELEGRRIAFILYLVPPWESSDGGTLDLYTTDSNYQPQRIVKSLVPSLNTLVFFEVSPVSFHQVSEVLSQDKCRLSLSGWFHGPSVERPPRYIEPPVLRSPHLPRDETVLLEWVNPLYLDISYQEHIQGEFEDTSEIQLKDFLREEKFREVSEALRLAQIQWMKRGPPNKRCYEVASVDSLPECVSACWELLRSESFFLLLSNFTGLHLHYLCPADDDDDDDDDENHDEEKMNKEQENTQDERATGSSTESSTSAAEKTSRKKELSTPVCSGELRRWSHGSYTLLHDGEAARAEYALDLVLPFGCKDWQSESGGFTCYVANEEDEELLTVYPEDNSLALVYRDKETLKFVKHVNHKSSCESAETSTCIGFHDFSFVYYE
;
A
#
# COMPACT_ATOMS: atom_id res chain seq x y z
N MET A 1 89.94 24.22 26.16
CA MET A 1 90.57 24.57 24.86
C MET A 1 89.48 24.44 23.80
N ALA A 2 89.02 25.41 23.02
CA ALA A 2 89.27 26.84 22.80
C ALA A 2 87.88 27.46 22.48
N SER A 3 87.41 28.50 23.17
CA SER A 3 87.50 29.93 22.80
C SER A 3 87.20 30.27 21.32
N LYS A 4 85.97 30.72 21.01
CA LYS A 4 85.68 32.12 20.60
C LYS A 4 84.18 32.41 20.43
N ARG A 5 83.82 33.61 20.91
CA ARG A 5 82.53 34.32 20.97
C ARG A 5 82.18 35.06 19.66
N ALA A 6 80.88 35.30 19.45
CA ALA A 6 80.18 36.59 19.17
C ALA A 6 78.99 36.33 18.20
N GLN A 7 77.73 36.33 18.66
CA GLN A 7 76.78 37.46 18.79
C GLN A 7 76.30 38.03 17.45
N GLU A 8 75.02 37.83 17.09
CA GLU A 8 74.00 38.90 16.95
C GLU A 8 72.62 38.35 16.53
N GLU A 9 71.62 39.21 16.73
CA GLU A 9 70.18 39.01 16.88
C GLU A 9 69.40 38.48 15.66
N SER A 10 68.26 37.81 15.91
CA SER A 10 66.95 38.25 15.38
C SER A 10 65.83 37.29 15.76
N SER A 11 64.72 37.89 16.18
CA SER A 11 63.41 37.28 16.41
C SER A 11 62.90 36.50 15.20
N ASN A 12 62.33 35.30 15.41
CA ASN A 12 61.21 34.88 14.57
C ASN A 12 60.22 33.95 15.28
N ASN A 13 59.04 34.54 15.44
CA ASN A 13 57.77 33.98 15.84
C ASN A 13 57.23 33.09 14.71
N THR A 14 56.95 31.79 14.93
CA THR A 14 55.97 31.06 14.12
C THR A 14 55.31 29.94 14.93
N GLY A 15 54.16 30.27 15.51
CA GLY A 15 53.19 29.29 15.96
C GLY A 15 52.65 28.48 14.77
N LYS A 16 52.83 27.16 14.81
CA LYS A 16 52.16 26.24 13.88
C LYS A 16 50.70 26.06 14.29
N GLY A 17 49.85 26.97 13.81
CA GLY A 17 48.41 26.77 13.81
C GLY A 17 48.03 25.63 12.85
N LYS A 18 47.56 24.51 13.39
CA LYS A 18 46.84 23.48 12.63
C LYS A 18 45.56 24.10 12.06
N LYS A 19 45.56 24.48 10.78
CA LYS A 19 44.33 24.79 10.04
C LYS A 19 43.50 23.50 9.93
N LYS A 20 42.47 23.37 10.78
CA LYS A 20 41.31 22.51 10.53
C LYS A 20 40.75 22.94 9.17
N ARG A 21 40.88 22.12 8.13
CA ARG A 21 40.14 22.33 6.86
C ARG A 21 38.66 22.25 7.22
N LYS A 22 38.01 23.40 7.36
CA LYS A 22 36.56 23.52 7.39
C LYS A 22 36.10 22.95 6.05
N SER A 23 35.39 21.83 6.07
CA SER A 23 34.75 21.25 4.88
C SER A 23 33.73 22.29 4.39
N CYS A 24 34.16 23.18 3.50
CA CYS A 24 33.29 24.11 2.82
C CYS A 24 32.63 23.30 1.70
N GLY A 25 31.31 23.14 1.74
CA GLY A 25 30.57 22.49 0.67
C GLY A 25 30.80 23.20 -0.66
N GLU A 26 30.67 22.47 -1.76
CA GLU A 26 30.70 23.09 -3.09
C GLU A 26 29.39 23.88 -3.26
N ARG A 27 29.44 25.12 -3.75
CA ARG A 27 28.23 25.96 -3.82
C ARG A 27 27.38 25.54 -5.01
N ALA A 28 26.20 24.99 -4.76
CA ALA A 28 25.22 24.71 -5.80
C ALA A 28 24.54 26.02 -6.26
N GLU A 29 24.71 26.45 -7.50
CA GLU A 29 24.01 27.65 -8.01
C GLU A 29 22.66 27.25 -8.63
N LEU A 30 21.59 27.95 -8.26
CA LEU A 30 20.25 27.72 -8.79
C LEU A 30 20.08 28.51 -10.10
N CYS A 31 19.17 28.05 -10.96
CA CYS A 31 18.84 28.74 -12.21
C CYS A 31 18.27 30.15 -11.96
N SER A 32 18.39 31.03 -12.97
CA SER A 32 17.92 32.42 -12.88
C SER A 32 16.42 32.52 -12.63
N ALA A 33 15.65 31.48 -12.99
CA ALA A 33 14.21 31.45 -12.80
C ALA A 33 13.79 31.60 -11.31
N VAL A 34 14.67 31.20 -10.38
CA VAL A 34 14.45 31.31 -8.94
C VAL A 34 14.98 32.66 -8.38
N GLU A 35 15.84 33.36 -9.12
CA GLU A 35 16.48 34.61 -8.68
C GLU A 35 15.77 35.88 -9.22
N GLU A 36 14.98 35.74 -10.28
CA GLU A 36 14.25 36.85 -10.92
C GLU A 36 12.96 37.21 -10.15
N GLU A 37 12.97 38.35 -9.45
CA GLU A 37 11.81 38.83 -8.65
C GLU A 37 10.53 39.07 -9.49
N GLN A 38 10.67 39.51 -10.74
CA GLN A 38 9.53 39.70 -11.64
C GLN A 38 8.84 38.37 -11.96
N LEU A 39 9.66 37.35 -12.24
CA LEU A 39 9.19 36.00 -12.52
C LEU A 39 8.53 35.39 -11.28
N LYS A 40 9.14 35.52 -10.11
CA LYS A 40 8.56 35.08 -8.83
C LYS A 40 7.18 35.71 -8.58
N THR A 41 7.04 37.01 -8.83
CA THR A 41 5.77 37.73 -8.66
C THR A 41 4.70 37.19 -9.62
N ALA A 42 5.05 36.95 -10.88
CA ALA A 42 4.14 36.40 -11.87
C ALA A 42 3.71 34.95 -11.56
N VAL A 43 4.66 34.09 -11.14
CA VAL A 43 4.37 32.71 -10.73
C VAL A 43 3.48 32.69 -9.47
N LYS A 44 3.73 33.60 -8.52
CA LYS A 44 2.89 33.74 -7.31
C LYS A 44 1.46 34.13 -7.66
N GLU A 45 1.28 35.10 -8.55
CA GLU A 45 -0.05 35.50 -9.04
C GLU A 45 -0.75 34.34 -9.76
N ALA A 46 -0.05 33.66 -10.66
CA ALA A 46 -0.58 32.51 -11.38
C ALA A 46 -0.95 31.34 -10.45
N TRP A 47 -0.13 31.06 -9.44
CA TRP A 47 -0.40 30.04 -8.42
C TRP A 47 -1.66 30.37 -7.61
N SER A 48 -1.82 31.63 -7.21
CA SER A 48 -3.00 32.10 -6.47
C SER A 48 -4.27 32.06 -7.32
N LEU A 49 -4.17 32.41 -8.60
CA LEU A 49 -5.30 32.41 -9.53
C LEU A 49 -5.59 31.02 -10.12
N ARG A 50 -4.75 30.02 -9.80
CA ARG A 50 -4.80 28.67 -10.38
C ARG A 50 -4.74 28.67 -11.91
N THR A 51 -3.91 29.55 -12.48
CA THR A 51 -3.72 29.68 -13.92
C THR A 51 -2.38 29.10 -14.36
N HIS A 52 -2.35 28.56 -15.59
CA HIS A 52 -1.11 28.12 -16.20
C HIS A 52 -0.18 29.31 -16.45
N TYR A 53 1.11 29.13 -16.18
CA TYR A 53 2.14 30.12 -16.45
C TYR A 53 3.43 29.44 -16.90
N SER A 54 4.09 29.96 -17.95
CA SER A 54 5.36 29.43 -18.42
C SER A 54 6.25 30.56 -18.90
N GLN A 55 7.50 30.56 -18.42
CA GLN A 55 8.53 31.51 -18.84
C GLN A 55 9.91 30.87 -18.65
N GLY A 56 10.69 30.82 -19.75
CA GLY A 56 12.03 30.23 -19.75
C GLY A 56 11.99 28.74 -19.38
N ASP A 57 12.75 28.38 -18.35
CA ASP A 57 12.85 27.01 -17.84
C ASP A 57 11.78 26.65 -16.80
N LEU A 58 10.91 27.60 -16.41
CA LEU A 58 9.86 27.39 -15.42
C LEU A 58 8.49 27.26 -16.10
N GLU A 59 7.76 26.21 -15.72
CA GLU A 59 6.37 25.95 -16.11
C GLU A 59 5.55 25.64 -14.86
N LEU A 60 4.43 26.33 -14.68
CA LEU A 60 3.42 26.09 -13.67
C LEU A 60 2.14 25.66 -14.39
N ASP A 61 1.64 24.48 -14.06
CA ASP A 61 0.31 24.03 -14.44
C ASP A 61 -0.50 23.73 -13.18
N CYS A 62 -1.80 24.01 -13.25
CA CYS A 62 -2.73 23.86 -12.15
C CYS A 62 -3.68 22.68 -12.31
N GLN A 63 -3.53 21.88 -13.36
CA GLN A 63 -4.34 20.69 -13.63
C GLN A 63 -3.49 19.40 -13.60
N PRO A 64 -3.89 18.33 -12.89
CA PRO A 64 -5.10 18.20 -12.07
C PRO A 64 -5.01 18.95 -10.73
N PHE A 65 -3.80 19.28 -10.31
CA PHE A 65 -3.50 20.15 -9.18
C PHE A 65 -2.24 20.98 -9.49
N PRO A 66 -2.00 22.06 -8.74
CA PRO A 66 -0.82 22.92 -8.90
C PRO A 66 0.50 22.17 -8.74
N HIS A 67 1.25 22.12 -9.83
CA HIS A 67 2.58 21.54 -9.89
C HIS A 67 3.45 22.40 -10.81
N CYS A 68 4.71 22.55 -10.44
CA CYS A 68 5.67 23.36 -11.17
C CYS A 68 6.88 22.52 -11.57
N ILE A 69 7.37 22.79 -12.78
CA ILE A 69 8.50 22.14 -13.42
C ILE A 69 9.54 23.23 -13.66
N ILE A 70 10.76 23.02 -13.17
CA ILE A 70 11.91 23.90 -13.38
C ILE A 70 13.01 23.07 -14.04
N LYS A 71 13.23 23.31 -15.33
CA LYS A 71 14.34 22.71 -16.09
C LYS A 71 15.65 23.41 -15.74
N ASN A 72 16.76 22.73 -15.99
CA ASN A 72 18.12 23.24 -15.72
C ASN A 72 18.27 23.82 -14.31
N PHE A 73 17.67 23.17 -13.31
CA PHE A 73 17.49 23.72 -11.96
C PHE A 73 18.82 24.16 -11.32
N LEU A 74 19.88 23.39 -11.55
CA LEU A 74 21.25 23.73 -11.16
C LEU A 74 22.01 24.32 -12.36
N SER A 75 22.57 25.52 -12.19
CA SER A 75 23.21 26.27 -13.28
C SER A 75 24.54 25.68 -13.76
N SER A 76 25.22 24.89 -12.93
CA SER A 76 26.54 24.31 -13.25
C SER A 76 26.42 22.84 -13.65
N GLU A 77 26.67 22.54 -14.93
CA GLU A 77 26.72 21.16 -15.43
C GLU A 77 27.78 20.32 -14.68
N THR A 78 28.94 20.91 -14.39
CA THR A 78 30.00 20.23 -13.63
C THR A 78 29.55 19.88 -12.21
N PHE A 79 28.74 20.73 -11.57
CA PHE A 79 28.16 20.40 -10.27
C PHE A 79 27.20 19.21 -10.37
N VAL A 80 26.33 19.19 -11.38
CA VAL A 80 25.37 18.09 -11.64
C VAL A 80 26.10 16.76 -11.85
N GLU A 81 27.15 16.74 -12.68
CA GLU A 81 27.95 15.54 -12.93
C GLU A 81 28.61 15.00 -11.66
N ASN A 82 29.17 15.88 -10.83
CA ASN A 82 29.84 15.46 -9.60
C ASN A 82 28.85 15.05 -8.50
N LEU A 83 27.70 15.72 -8.42
CA LEU A 83 26.59 15.28 -7.58
C LEU A 83 26.13 13.87 -7.96
N GLN A 84 25.94 13.60 -9.25
CA GLN A 84 25.61 12.25 -9.72
C GLN A 84 26.67 11.21 -9.34
N LYS A 85 27.97 11.55 -9.42
CA LYS A 85 29.06 10.66 -8.99
C LYS A 85 28.98 10.36 -7.49
N GLU A 86 28.76 11.38 -6.66
CA GLU A 86 28.59 11.21 -5.21
C GLU A 86 27.38 10.33 -4.88
N LEU A 87 26.23 10.58 -5.52
CA LEU A 87 24.99 9.84 -5.27
C LEU A 87 25.07 8.38 -5.73
N ARG A 88 25.67 8.10 -6.90
CA ARG A 88 25.86 6.73 -7.39
C ARG A 88 26.81 5.91 -6.51
N ALA A 89 27.67 6.57 -5.74
CA ALA A 89 28.59 5.93 -4.79
C ALA A 89 27.97 5.66 -3.42
N LEU A 90 26.71 6.07 -3.17
CA LEU A 90 25.99 5.74 -1.95
C LEU A 90 25.60 4.26 -1.91
N ASN A 91 25.39 3.76 -0.69
CA ASN A 91 24.71 2.49 -0.48
C ASN A 91 23.22 2.69 -0.70
N PHE A 92 22.61 1.71 -1.37
CA PHE A 92 21.17 1.67 -1.60
C PHE A 92 20.61 0.37 -1.03
N HIS A 93 19.43 0.49 -0.41
CA HIS A 93 18.69 -0.60 0.21
C HIS A 93 17.41 -0.81 -0.58
N GLU A 94 17.07 -2.07 -0.84
CA GLU A 94 15.79 -2.41 -1.46
C GLU A 94 14.66 -2.07 -0.49
N LYS A 95 13.62 -1.44 -1.02
CA LYS A 95 12.38 -1.12 -0.33
C LYS A 95 11.24 -1.69 -1.13
N SER A 96 10.46 -2.57 -0.52
CA SER A 96 9.32 -3.21 -1.15
C SER A 96 8.21 -3.39 -0.13
N ASN A 97 7.02 -2.91 -0.46
CA ASN A 97 5.76 -3.18 0.24
C ASN A 97 4.63 -3.25 -0.81
N ASP A 98 3.37 -3.23 -0.40
CA ASP A 98 2.23 -3.15 -1.32
C ASP A 98 2.31 -1.96 -2.31
N LEU A 99 2.68 -0.78 -1.81
CA LEU A 99 2.67 0.49 -2.56
C LEU A 99 3.84 0.63 -3.54
N TYR A 100 5.02 0.10 -3.21
CA TYR A 100 6.22 0.36 -3.99
C TYR A 100 7.21 -0.81 -4.06
N LYS A 101 8.11 -0.71 -5.03
CA LYS A 101 9.35 -1.47 -5.12
C LYS A 101 10.41 -0.59 -5.78
N PHE A 102 11.46 -0.24 -5.06
CA PHE A 102 12.61 0.50 -5.58
C PHE A 102 13.79 0.43 -4.60
N LYS A 103 14.90 1.08 -4.93
CA LYS A 103 16.07 1.18 -4.05
C LYS A 103 16.24 2.59 -3.50
N GLN A 104 16.43 2.73 -2.19
CA GLN A 104 16.61 4.03 -1.52
C GLN A 104 17.97 4.10 -0.81
N SER A 105 18.62 5.26 -0.85
CA SER A 105 19.80 5.52 -0.02
C SER A 105 19.42 5.78 1.43
N ASP A 106 20.40 5.78 2.33
CA ASP A 106 20.24 6.43 3.63
C ASP A 106 19.77 7.90 3.47
N ASP A 107 19.13 8.44 4.50
CA ASP A 107 18.80 9.86 4.62
C ASP A 107 20.04 10.74 4.40
N LEU A 108 19.89 11.77 3.56
CA LEU A 108 20.99 12.64 3.16
C LEU A 108 21.18 13.84 4.10
N LYS A 109 20.36 13.99 5.15
CA LYS A 109 20.44 15.09 6.13
C LYS A 109 21.82 15.29 6.72
N LYS A 110 22.52 14.20 7.07
CA LYS A 110 23.81 14.23 7.78
C LYS A 110 25.02 13.95 6.87
N ARG A 111 24.80 13.74 5.57
CA ARG A 111 25.84 13.50 4.57
C ARG A 111 26.76 14.72 4.39
N LYS A 112 28.06 14.46 4.19
CA LYS A 112 29.14 15.47 4.24
C LYS A 112 29.89 15.64 2.92
N GLU A 113 29.59 14.78 1.96
CA GLU A 113 30.07 14.84 0.59
C GLU A 113 29.75 16.25 0.02
N PRO A 114 30.71 16.93 -0.61
CA PRO A 114 30.64 18.37 -0.84
C PRO A 114 29.49 18.80 -1.76
N HIS A 115 29.12 18.01 -2.77
CA HIS A 115 28.03 18.35 -3.68
C HIS A 115 26.66 18.02 -3.04
N ILE A 116 26.54 16.91 -2.31
CA ILE A 116 25.32 16.62 -1.53
C ILE A 116 25.08 17.71 -0.48
N ALA A 117 26.12 18.13 0.25
CA ALA A 117 26.02 19.20 1.25
C ALA A 117 25.66 20.55 0.61
N GLY A 118 26.28 20.87 -0.52
CA GLY A 118 25.99 22.07 -1.30
C GLY A 118 24.56 22.15 -1.81
N LEU A 119 24.04 21.03 -2.33
CA LEU A 119 22.67 20.94 -2.79
C LEU A 119 21.69 21.10 -1.62
N ARG A 120 21.94 20.46 -0.48
CA ARG A 120 21.09 20.58 0.71
C ARG A 120 20.98 22.03 1.19
N GLU A 121 22.10 22.77 1.19
CA GLU A 121 22.10 24.20 1.53
C GLU A 121 21.30 25.03 0.51
N ALA A 122 21.39 24.71 -0.79
CA ALA A 122 20.61 25.40 -1.80
C ALA A 122 19.10 25.10 -1.69
N LEU A 123 18.71 23.83 -1.54
CA LEU A 123 17.31 23.41 -1.44
C LEU A 123 16.65 23.89 -0.16
N PHE A 124 17.19 23.55 1.01
CA PHE A 124 16.56 23.86 2.31
C PHE A 124 16.92 25.25 2.85
N GLY A 125 17.82 25.96 2.17
CA GLY A 125 18.12 27.37 2.41
C GLY A 125 17.40 28.27 1.41
N ARG A 126 18.07 28.57 0.29
CA ARG A 126 17.61 29.56 -0.70
C ARG A 126 16.28 29.18 -1.37
N PHE A 127 16.17 27.95 -1.86
CA PHE A 127 14.97 27.52 -2.58
C PHE A 127 13.75 27.40 -1.65
N ARG A 128 13.92 26.88 -0.42
CA ARG A 128 12.88 26.88 0.61
C ARG A 128 12.37 28.30 0.91
N SER A 129 13.26 29.27 1.09
CA SER A 129 12.86 30.67 1.31
C SER A 129 12.09 31.23 0.11
N TRP A 130 12.55 30.94 -1.11
CA TRP A 130 11.84 31.32 -2.33
C TRP A 130 10.44 30.70 -2.41
N LEU A 131 10.31 29.41 -2.12
CA LEU A 131 9.03 28.68 -2.09
C LEU A 131 8.08 29.22 -1.04
N GLY A 132 8.56 29.48 0.18
CA GLY A 132 7.73 30.03 1.25
C GLY A 132 7.14 31.39 0.89
N GLU A 133 7.94 32.26 0.26
CA GLU A 133 7.47 33.56 -0.23
C GLU A 133 6.52 33.43 -1.43
N LEU A 134 6.78 32.47 -2.34
CA LEU A 134 5.93 32.18 -3.50
C LEU A 134 4.53 31.77 -3.04
N LEU A 135 4.44 30.84 -2.09
CA LEU A 135 3.18 30.25 -1.63
C LEU A 135 2.52 31.05 -0.50
N GLY A 136 3.26 31.96 0.13
CA GLY A 136 2.78 32.68 1.31
C GLY A 136 2.64 31.78 2.55
N VAL A 137 3.47 30.74 2.63
CA VAL A 137 3.49 29.76 3.72
C VAL A 137 4.87 29.76 4.38
N GLU A 138 4.91 29.69 5.71
CA GLU A 138 6.17 29.52 6.43
C GLU A 138 6.58 28.04 6.37
N LEU A 139 7.69 27.76 5.69
CA LEU A 139 8.25 26.42 5.58
C LEU A 139 9.35 26.21 6.62
N GLU A 140 9.35 25.07 7.28
CA GLU A 140 10.33 24.70 8.29
C GLU A 140 11.72 24.43 7.69
N PRO A 141 12.81 24.68 8.43
CA PRO A 141 14.17 24.36 7.99
C PRO A 141 14.49 22.85 8.03
N THR A 142 13.50 22.00 8.35
CA THR A 142 13.63 20.56 8.42
C THR A 142 14.13 20.01 7.09
N VAL A 143 15.28 19.32 7.15
CA VAL A 143 15.84 18.62 5.99
C VAL A 143 15.26 17.22 5.93
N ASP A 144 14.56 16.95 4.84
CA ASP A 144 13.93 15.67 4.52
C ASP A 144 14.18 15.39 3.03
N ILE A 145 15.21 14.61 2.73
CA ILE A 145 15.65 14.31 1.37
C ILE A 145 16.39 12.98 1.31
N SER A 146 15.99 12.14 0.37
CA SER A 146 16.59 10.85 0.09
C SER A 146 16.94 10.74 -1.40
N CYS A 147 17.83 9.79 -1.73
CA CYS A 147 18.09 9.42 -3.12
C CYS A 147 17.38 8.10 -3.44
N ALA A 148 16.64 8.09 -4.54
CA ALA A 148 15.93 6.91 -5.02
C ALA A 148 16.49 6.46 -6.37
N ARG A 149 16.55 5.15 -6.55
CA ARG A 149 16.89 4.46 -7.80
C ARG A 149 15.76 3.53 -8.17
N TYR A 150 15.24 3.74 -9.37
CA TYR A 150 14.30 2.83 -10.01
C TYR A 150 14.99 2.19 -11.22
N GLU A 151 15.02 0.87 -11.24
CA GLU A 151 15.51 0.02 -12.31
C GLU A 151 14.34 -0.79 -12.89
N TYR A 152 14.60 -1.65 -13.86
CA TYR A 152 13.56 -2.46 -14.49
C TYR A 152 12.63 -3.13 -13.47
N THR A 153 11.31 -3.00 -13.67
CA THR A 153 10.21 -3.44 -12.80
C THR A 153 9.93 -2.64 -11.54
N ASP A 154 10.78 -1.67 -11.18
CA ASP A 154 10.55 -0.81 -10.03
C ASP A 154 9.41 0.18 -10.29
N VAL A 155 8.61 0.45 -9.26
CA VAL A 155 7.37 1.24 -9.32
C VAL A 155 7.06 1.89 -7.96
N LEU A 156 6.33 3.00 -7.97
CA LEU A 156 5.69 3.57 -6.78
C LEU A 156 4.26 3.94 -7.17
N LEU A 157 3.27 3.19 -6.66
CA LEU A 157 1.87 3.27 -7.09
C LEU A 157 1.16 4.52 -6.55
N CYS A 158 -0.13 4.65 -6.87
CA CYS A 158 -0.93 5.85 -6.60
C CYS A 158 -1.03 6.17 -5.10
N HIS A 159 -0.52 7.33 -4.70
CA HIS A 159 -0.55 7.89 -3.34
C HIS A 159 -0.62 9.42 -3.41
N ASP A 160 -0.85 10.10 -2.28
CA ASP A 160 -1.03 11.55 -2.21
C ASP A 160 0.02 12.28 -1.35
N ASP A 161 1.03 11.55 -0.87
CA ASP A 161 2.09 12.02 0.04
C ASP A 161 1.61 12.50 1.41
N GLU A 162 0.40 12.11 1.85
CA GLU A 162 -0.13 12.45 3.16
C GLU A 162 0.79 11.97 4.30
N LEU A 163 1.38 12.94 5.01
CA LEU A 163 2.00 12.76 6.31
C LEU A 163 1.98 14.11 7.04
N GLU A 164 1.85 14.10 8.37
CA GLU A 164 1.89 15.34 9.16
C GLU A 164 3.19 16.12 8.90
N GLY A 165 3.06 17.45 8.78
CA GLY A 165 4.17 18.35 8.48
C GLY A 165 4.53 18.48 7.00
N ARG A 166 4.28 17.47 6.15
CA ARG A 166 4.61 17.56 4.72
C ARG A 166 3.73 18.59 4.02
N ARG A 167 4.36 19.57 3.35
CA ARG A 167 3.64 20.64 2.63
C ARG A 167 3.95 20.76 1.16
N ILE A 168 5.18 20.54 0.75
CA ILE A 168 5.57 20.59 -0.66
C ILE A 168 6.43 19.38 -0.95
N ALA A 169 5.96 18.51 -1.84
CA ALA A 169 6.79 17.43 -2.37
C ALA A 169 7.69 18.00 -3.47
N PHE A 170 8.93 17.52 -3.56
CA PHE A 170 9.82 17.86 -4.66
C PHE A 170 10.59 16.63 -5.15
N ILE A 171 10.92 16.63 -6.42
CA ILE A 171 11.70 15.59 -7.09
C ILE A 171 12.69 16.28 -8.04
N LEU A 172 13.99 16.07 -7.84
CA LEU A 172 15.06 16.49 -8.74
C LEU A 172 15.59 15.28 -9.50
N TYR A 173 15.40 15.27 -10.81
CA TYR A 173 15.79 14.18 -11.69
C TYR A 173 17.25 14.27 -12.12
N LEU A 174 17.97 13.15 -11.98
CA LEU A 174 19.37 13.00 -12.36
C LEU A 174 19.54 11.79 -13.29
N VAL A 175 18.62 11.66 -14.24
CA VAL A 175 18.50 10.54 -15.18
C VAL A 175 19.42 10.71 -16.40
N PRO A 176 19.81 9.61 -17.09
CA PRO A 176 20.33 9.69 -18.47
C PRO A 176 19.23 10.19 -19.43
N PRO A 177 19.50 10.34 -20.75
CA PRO A 177 18.43 10.57 -21.73
C PRO A 177 17.28 9.56 -21.54
N TRP A 178 16.08 10.08 -21.35
CA TRP A 178 14.89 9.33 -20.95
C TRP A 178 13.72 9.67 -21.86
N GLU A 179 12.93 8.66 -22.23
CA GLU A 179 11.77 8.77 -23.10
C GLU A 179 10.54 8.16 -22.41
N SER A 180 9.34 8.45 -22.91
CA SER A 180 8.10 7.89 -22.35
C SER A 180 8.06 6.36 -22.40
N SER A 181 8.73 5.74 -23.38
CA SER A 181 8.82 4.28 -23.54
C SER A 181 9.69 3.61 -22.48
N ASP A 182 10.57 4.36 -21.80
CA ASP A 182 11.40 3.82 -20.71
C ASP A 182 10.59 3.61 -19.41
N GLY A 183 9.34 4.11 -19.36
CA GLY A 183 8.53 4.13 -18.15
C GLY A 183 9.06 5.13 -17.12
N GLY A 184 8.81 4.90 -15.83
CA GLY A 184 9.33 5.77 -14.75
C GLY A 184 8.79 7.21 -14.78
N THR A 185 7.66 7.44 -15.44
CA THR A 185 7.00 8.75 -15.53
C THR A 185 6.38 9.13 -14.19
N LEU A 186 6.35 10.43 -13.88
CA LEU A 186 5.53 10.95 -12.79
C LEU A 186 4.12 11.21 -13.33
N ASP A 187 3.19 10.34 -12.98
CA ASP A 187 1.81 10.42 -13.43
C ASP A 187 0.94 11.13 -12.38
N LEU A 188 0.07 12.04 -12.81
CA LEU A 188 -0.81 12.83 -11.96
C LEU A 188 -2.28 12.48 -12.23
N TYR A 189 -3.03 12.20 -11.17
CA TYR A 189 -4.43 11.76 -11.23
C TYR A 189 -5.41 12.92 -11.05
N THR A 190 -6.56 12.84 -11.73
CA THR A 190 -7.75 13.61 -11.32
C THR A 190 -8.42 12.95 -10.12
N THR A 191 -9.18 13.73 -9.36
CA THR A 191 -10.03 13.23 -8.28
C THR A 191 -11.52 13.33 -8.60
N ASP A 192 -12.32 12.46 -8.00
CA ASP A 192 -13.78 12.53 -8.05
C ASP A 192 -14.37 13.45 -6.96
N SER A 193 -15.70 13.47 -6.84
CA SER A 193 -16.41 14.26 -5.82
C SER A 193 -16.19 13.77 -4.38
N ASN A 194 -15.65 12.56 -4.20
CA ASN A 194 -15.31 11.95 -2.92
C ASN A 194 -13.81 12.06 -2.62
N TYR A 195 -13.07 12.89 -3.36
CA TYR A 195 -11.62 13.05 -3.23
C TYR A 195 -10.85 11.75 -3.46
N GLN A 196 -11.37 10.82 -4.28
CA GLN A 196 -10.67 9.60 -4.67
C GLN A 196 -10.05 9.77 -6.06
N PRO A 197 -8.85 9.22 -6.32
CA PRO A 197 -8.23 9.29 -7.64
C PRO A 197 -9.05 8.51 -8.68
N GLN A 198 -9.11 9.03 -9.91
CA GLN A 198 -9.85 8.41 -11.01
C GLN A 198 -8.93 7.91 -12.13
N ARG A 199 -8.29 8.83 -12.86
CA ARG A 199 -7.45 8.51 -14.02
C ARG A 199 -6.27 9.46 -14.12
N ILE A 200 -5.21 8.97 -14.73
CA ILE A 200 -4.03 9.76 -15.09
C ILE A 200 -4.45 10.76 -16.18
N VAL A 201 -4.16 12.05 -15.97
CA VAL A 201 -4.38 13.11 -16.98
C VAL A 201 -3.10 13.81 -17.39
N LYS A 202 -2.03 13.65 -16.62
CA LYS A 202 -0.71 14.17 -16.95
C LYS A 202 0.35 13.13 -16.63
N SER A 203 1.33 12.97 -17.51
CA SER A 203 2.44 12.04 -17.34
C SER A 203 3.73 12.76 -17.69
N LEU A 204 4.56 13.01 -16.68
CA LEU A 204 5.77 13.81 -16.80
C LEU A 204 6.98 12.89 -16.98
N VAL A 205 7.63 12.98 -18.14
CA VAL A 205 8.86 12.24 -18.44
C VAL A 205 10.02 12.87 -17.66
N PRO A 206 10.76 12.11 -16.84
CA PRO A 206 11.91 12.65 -16.12
C PRO A 206 13.00 13.07 -17.10
N SER A 207 13.70 14.16 -16.80
CA SER A 207 14.82 14.63 -17.61
C SER A 207 15.93 15.15 -16.71
N LEU A 208 17.18 15.05 -17.17
CA LEU A 208 18.35 15.46 -16.39
C LEU A 208 18.21 16.91 -15.90
N ASN A 209 18.50 17.14 -14.61
CA ASN A 209 18.51 18.45 -13.98
C ASN A 209 17.16 19.18 -14.02
N THR A 210 16.06 18.43 -14.04
CA THR A 210 14.70 18.97 -13.94
C THR A 210 14.16 18.74 -12.53
N LEU A 211 13.73 19.82 -11.88
CA LEU A 211 13.04 19.77 -10.60
C LEU A 211 11.53 19.89 -10.83
N VAL A 212 10.75 19.01 -10.20
CA VAL A 212 9.29 19.12 -10.13
C VAL A 212 8.90 19.29 -8.67
N PHE A 213 7.95 20.17 -8.38
CA PHE A 213 7.37 20.29 -7.06
C PHE A 213 5.86 20.56 -7.12
N PHE A 214 5.14 20.16 -6.08
CA PHE A 214 3.70 20.38 -5.94
C PHE A 214 3.30 20.42 -4.47
N GLU A 215 2.16 21.05 -4.18
CA GLU A 215 1.61 21.11 -2.82
C GLU A 215 1.02 19.76 -2.43
N VAL A 216 1.38 19.26 -1.24
CA VAL A 216 0.78 18.07 -0.64
C VAL A 216 -0.62 18.42 -0.18
N SER A 217 -1.63 17.74 -0.71
CA SER A 217 -3.04 18.04 -0.47
C SER A 217 -3.90 16.77 -0.57
N PRO A 218 -5.17 16.80 -0.15
CA PRO A 218 -6.10 15.67 -0.31
C PRO A 218 -6.39 15.24 -1.76
N VAL A 219 -5.86 15.95 -2.75
CA VAL A 219 -6.09 15.69 -4.18
C VAL A 219 -4.79 15.52 -4.98
N SER A 220 -3.62 15.60 -4.34
CA SER A 220 -2.32 15.50 -5.01
C SER A 220 -1.91 14.06 -5.34
N PHE A 221 -2.86 13.25 -5.81
CA PHE A 221 -2.63 11.85 -6.15
C PHE A 221 -1.70 11.72 -7.35
N HIS A 222 -0.65 10.94 -7.17
CA HIS A 222 0.37 10.70 -8.18
C HIS A 222 1.02 9.32 -8.02
N GLN A 223 1.75 8.89 -9.04
CA GLN A 223 2.56 7.68 -9.01
C GLN A 223 3.85 7.87 -9.80
N VAL A 224 4.84 7.00 -9.56
CA VAL A 224 5.94 6.74 -10.50
C VAL A 224 5.60 5.46 -11.25
N SER A 225 5.30 5.58 -12.55
CA SER A 225 5.00 4.40 -13.38
C SER A 225 6.18 3.44 -13.41
N GLU A 226 5.88 2.17 -13.68
CA GLU A 226 6.91 1.12 -13.75
C GLU A 226 8.03 1.51 -14.71
N VAL A 227 9.29 1.31 -14.31
CA VAL A 227 10.43 1.45 -15.21
C VAL A 227 10.51 0.23 -16.13
N LEU A 228 10.40 0.47 -17.44
CA LEU A 228 10.38 -0.56 -18.47
C LEU A 228 11.74 -0.74 -19.16
N SER A 229 12.63 0.25 -19.04
CA SER A 229 14.01 0.12 -19.53
C SER A 229 14.79 -0.90 -18.69
N GLN A 230 15.44 -1.84 -19.37
CA GLN A 230 16.28 -2.87 -18.76
C GLN A 230 17.73 -2.40 -18.48
N ASP A 231 18.17 -1.34 -19.16
CA ASP A 231 19.56 -0.88 -19.18
C ASP A 231 19.78 0.50 -18.55
N LYS A 232 18.71 1.27 -18.32
CA LYS A 232 18.77 2.60 -17.69
C LYS A 232 18.37 2.55 -16.23
N CYS A 233 18.90 3.49 -15.45
CA CYS A 233 18.56 3.70 -14.06
C CYS A 233 17.96 5.10 -13.89
N ARG A 234 16.72 5.16 -13.39
CA ARG A 234 16.06 6.41 -13.03
C ARG A 234 16.56 6.83 -11.65
N LEU A 235 17.55 7.72 -11.61
CA LEU A 235 18.10 8.31 -10.40
C LEU A 235 17.40 9.65 -10.09
N SER A 236 16.90 9.80 -8.87
CA SER A 236 16.31 11.05 -8.41
C SER A 236 16.66 11.35 -6.96
N LEU A 237 16.62 12.63 -6.62
CA LEU A 237 16.52 13.10 -5.24
C LEU A 237 15.09 13.53 -5.00
N SER A 238 14.47 13.06 -3.93
CA SER A 238 13.11 13.43 -3.58
C SER A 238 12.97 13.64 -2.07
N GLY A 239 11.99 14.44 -1.70
CA GLY A 239 11.71 14.76 -0.31
C GLY A 239 10.62 15.80 -0.18
N TRP A 240 10.51 16.37 1.02
CA TRP A 240 9.45 17.30 1.35
C TRP A 240 10.00 18.55 2.03
N PHE A 241 9.42 19.70 1.71
CA PHE A 241 9.48 20.87 2.57
C PHE A 241 8.34 20.78 3.59
N HIS A 242 8.71 20.88 4.86
CA HIS A 242 7.77 20.80 5.98
C HIS A 242 7.15 22.17 6.29
N GLY A 243 5.97 22.19 6.88
CA GLY A 243 5.25 23.41 7.25
C GLY A 243 3.96 23.10 8.03
N PRO A 244 3.12 24.12 8.30
CA PRO A 244 1.83 23.94 9.01
C PRO A 244 1.00 22.85 8.34
N SER A 245 0.23 22.04 9.04
CA SER A 245 -0.60 20.99 8.39
C SER A 245 -1.71 21.57 7.48
N VAL A 246 -2.10 20.82 6.45
CA VAL A 246 -3.28 21.13 5.61
C VAL A 246 -4.51 20.48 6.24
N GLU A 247 -5.63 21.22 6.33
CA GLU A 247 -6.91 20.65 6.75
C GLU A 247 -7.39 19.64 5.70
N ARG A 248 -7.73 18.43 6.16
CA ARG A 248 -8.17 17.33 5.28
C ARG A 248 -9.66 17.05 5.49
N PRO A 249 -10.40 16.73 4.42
CA PRO A 249 -11.78 16.29 4.56
C PRO A 249 -11.86 14.96 5.31
N PRO A 250 -13.01 14.63 5.91
CA PRO A 250 -13.26 13.30 6.43
C PRO A 250 -13.00 12.24 5.37
N ARG A 251 -12.38 11.14 5.78
CA ARG A 251 -12.06 10.04 4.87
C ARG A 251 -13.32 9.43 4.28
N TYR A 252 -13.27 9.17 2.98
CA TYR A 252 -14.36 8.51 2.28
C TYR A 252 -14.44 7.03 2.67
N ILE A 253 -15.63 6.60 3.09
CA ILE A 253 -15.92 5.20 3.44
C ILE A 253 -16.63 4.55 2.24
N GLU A 254 -16.02 3.52 1.66
CA GLU A 254 -16.63 2.75 0.58
C GLU A 254 -17.83 1.95 1.08
N PRO A 255 -18.90 1.80 0.26
CA PRO A 255 -20.00 0.89 0.57
C PRO A 255 -19.49 -0.52 0.88
N PRO A 256 -20.10 -1.24 1.83
CA PRO A 256 -19.71 -2.62 2.11
C PRO A 256 -19.96 -3.53 0.91
N VAL A 257 -19.12 -4.56 0.78
CA VAL A 257 -19.28 -5.60 -0.22
C VAL A 257 -20.55 -6.38 0.11
N LEU A 258 -21.37 -6.66 -0.91
CA LEU A 258 -22.58 -7.45 -0.74
C LEU A 258 -22.22 -8.89 -0.39
N ARG A 259 -22.75 -9.38 0.73
CA ARG A 259 -22.63 -10.77 1.18
C ARG A 259 -23.91 -11.52 0.91
N SER A 260 -23.81 -12.82 0.67
CA SER A 260 -24.94 -13.71 0.42
C SER A 260 -24.76 -15.03 1.15
N PRO A 261 -25.85 -15.65 1.65
CA PRO A 261 -25.79 -17.01 2.18
C PRO A 261 -25.48 -18.02 1.07
N HIS A 262 -25.24 -19.27 1.46
CA HIS A 262 -25.03 -20.37 0.53
C HIS A 262 -26.23 -20.62 -0.40
N LEU A 263 -25.96 -21.21 -1.56
CA LEU A 263 -26.97 -21.70 -2.50
C LEU A 263 -27.38 -23.13 -2.12
N PRO A 264 -28.68 -23.48 -2.09
CA PRO A 264 -29.15 -24.80 -1.69
C PRO A 264 -28.83 -25.83 -2.78
N ARG A 265 -27.64 -26.43 -2.69
CA ARG A 265 -27.13 -27.47 -3.60
C ARG A 265 -26.55 -28.59 -2.74
N ASP A 266 -26.90 -29.82 -3.07
CA ASP A 266 -26.49 -31.00 -2.30
C ASP A 266 -25.04 -31.42 -2.59
N GLU A 267 -24.62 -32.55 -2.02
CA GLU A 267 -23.26 -33.11 -2.14
C GLU A 267 -22.89 -33.55 -3.57
N THR A 268 -23.86 -33.67 -4.49
CA THR A 268 -23.57 -34.13 -5.87
C THR A 268 -22.64 -33.18 -6.61
N VAL A 269 -22.70 -31.89 -6.31
CA VAL A 269 -21.79 -30.88 -6.88
C VAL A 269 -20.35 -31.09 -6.41
N LEU A 270 -20.13 -31.52 -5.16
CA LEU A 270 -18.79 -31.83 -4.67
C LEU A 270 -18.22 -33.07 -5.38
N LEU A 271 -19.04 -34.12 -5.50
CA LEU A 271 -18.65 -35.35 -6.18
C LEU A 271 -18.33 -35.13 -7.66
N GLU A 272 -18.97 -34.16 -8.31
CA GLU A 272 -18.68 -33.84 -9.71
C GLU A 272 -17.41 -33.00 -9.89
N TRP A 273 -17.11 -32.10 -8.96
CA TRP A 273 -16.07 -31.07 -9.15
C TRP A 273 -14.79 -31.29 -8.37
N VAL A 274 -14.90 -31.73 -7.12
CA VAL A 274 -13.78 -31.80 -6.18
C VAL A 274 -13.01 -33.12 -6.38
N ASN A 275 -11.69 -33.05 -6.25
CA ASN A 275 -10.84 -34.23 -6.23
C ASN A 275 -11.24 -35.15 -5.06
N PRO A 276 -11.55 -36.44 -5.32
CA PRO A 276 -12.05 -37.37 -4.29
C PRO A 276 -11.17 -37.49 -3.04
N LEU A 277 -9.87 -37.19 -3.14
CA LEU A 277 -8.96 -37.16 -1.99
C LEU A 277 -9.47 -36.22 -0.89
N TYR A 278 -9.99 -35.04 -1.28
CA TYR A 278 -10.48 -34.01 -0.36
C TYR A 278 -11.89 -34.29 0.18
N LEU A 279 -12.53 -35.34 -0.30
CA LEU A 279 -13.84 -35.80 0.18
C LEU A 279 -13.74 -36.98 1.16
N ASP A 280 -12.51 -37.49 1.36
CA ASP A 280 -12.25 -38.52 2.36
C ASP A 280 -12.23 -37.89 3.77
N ILE A 281 -13.02 -38.45 4.68
CA ILE A 281 -13.19 -37.91 6.04
C ILE A 281 -11.88 -37.94 6.83
N SER A 282 -11.09 -39.02 6.69
CA SER A 282 -9.81 -39.11 7.42
C SER A 282 -8.78 -38.10 6.91
N TYR A 283 -8.86 -37.76 5.63
CA TYR A 283 -8.03 -36.72 5.04
C TYR A 283 -8.51 -35.32 5.43
N GLN A 284 -9.82 -35.09 5.55
CA GLN A 284 -10.39 -33.85 6.09
C GLN A 284 -9.93 -33.58 7.52
N GLU A 285 -9.95 -34.60 8.40
CA GLU A 285 -9.43 -34.47 9.78
C GLU A 285 -7.94 -34.07 9.79
N HIS A 286 -7.13 -34.57 8.86
CA HIS A 286 -5.73 -34.17 8.74
C HIS A 286 -5.56 -32.73 8.28
N ILE A 287 -6.34 -32.31 7.27
CA ILE A 287 -6.38 -30.93 6.77
C ILE A 287 -6.77 -29.97 7.90
N GLN A 288 -7.80 -30.32 8.67
CA GLN A 288 -8.26 -29.53 9.79
C GLN A 288 -7.17 -29.35 10.84
N GLY A 289 -6.47 -30.42 11.23
CA GLY A 289 -5.37 -30.30 12.19
C GLY A 289 -4.23 -29.39 11.71
N GLU A 290 -3.85 -29.47 10.43
CA GLU A 290 -2.82 -28.58 9.85
C GLU A 290 -3.31 -27.12 9.79
N PHE A 291 -4.58 -26.91 9.45
CA PHE A 291 -5.19 -25.59 9.40
C PHE A 291 -5.33 -24.96 10.80
N GLU A 292 -5.69 -25.73 11.82
CA GLU A 292 -5.75 -25.22 13.21
C GLU A 292 -4.37 -24.79 13.72
N ASP A 293 -3.30 -25.50 13.33
CA ASP A 293 -1.93 -25.18 13.73
C ASP A 293 -1.37 -23.90 13.07
N THR A 294 -1.78 -23.61 11.83
CA THR A 294 -1.14 -22.56 10.99
C THR A 294 -2.08 -21.47 10.49
N SER A 295 -3.40 -21.66 10.61
CA SER A 295 -4.46 -20.81 10.06
C SER A 295 -4.39 -20.61 8.54
N GLU A 296 -3.65 -21.47 7.84
CA GLU A 296 -3.50 -21.46 6.38
C GLU A 296 -3.34 -22.88 5.84
N ILE A 297 -3.78 -23.12 4.62
CA ILE A 297 -3.45 -24.36 3.90
C ILE A 297 -3.54 -24.17 2.39
N GLN A 298 -2.72 -24.92 1.65
CA GLN A 298 -2.73 -24.94 0.20
C GLN A 298 -2.98 -26.36 -0.36
N LEU A 299 -4.18 -26.57 -0.91
CA LEU A 299 -4.65 -27.86 -1.42
C LEU A 299 -4.44 -27.96 -2.94
N LYS A 300 -3.44 -28.73 -3.36
CA LYS A 300 -3.08 -28.92 -4.79
C LYS A 300 -4.04 -29.84 -5.52
N ASP A 301 -4.18 -29.64 -6.83
CA ASP A 301 -5.08 -30.44 -7.68
C ASP A 301 -6.50 -30.53 -7.09
N PHE A 302 -7.02 -29.39 -6.63
CA PHE A 302 -8.27 -29.33 -5.86
C PHE A 302 -9.48 -29.73 -6.69
N LEU A 303 -9.62 -29.16 -7.89
CA LEU A 303 -10.63 -29.59 -8.84
C LEU A 303 -10.16 -30.83 -9.57
N ARG A 304 -11.11 -31.67 -9.98
CA ARG A 304 -10.84 -32.75 -10.93
C ARG A 304 -10.23 -32.19 -12.20
N GLU A 305 -9.20 -32.86 -12.72
CA GLU A 305 -8.42 -32.43 -13.89
C GLU A 305 -9.31 -32.09 -15.09
N GLU A 306 -10.36 -32.87 -15.33
CA GLU A 306 -11.31 -32.63 -16.43
C GLU A 306 -12.05 -31.30 -16.29
N LYS A 307 -12.50 -30.97 -15.08
CA LYS A 307 -13.23 -29.72 -14.77
C LYS A 307 -12.30 -28.52 -14.76
N PHE A 308 -11.12 -28.67 -14.16
CA PHE A 308 -10.09 -27.63 -14.19
C PHE A 308 -9.77 -27.23 -15.63
N ARG A 309 -9.47 -28.20 -16.50
CA ARG A 309 -9.17 -27.94 -17.92
C ARG A 309 -10.33 -27.28 -18.67
N GLU A 310 -11.56 -27.70 -18.41
CA GLU A 310 -12.76 -27.10 -19.02
C GLU A 310 -12.91 -25.61 -18.65
N VAL A 311 -12.74 -25.28 -17.36
CA VAL A 311 -12.78 -23.90 -16.87
C VAL A 311 -11.60 -23.09 -17.40
N SER A 312 -10.38 -23.62 -17.37
CA SER A 312 -9.19 -22.96 -17.92
C SER A 312 -9.34 -22.62 -19.40
N GLU A 313 -9.89 -23.55 -20.19
CA GLU A 313 -10.15 -23.33 -21.62
C GLU A 313 -11.22 -22.26 -21.85
N ALA A 314 -12.30 -22.29 -21.07
CA ALA A 314 -13.37 -21.30 -21.16
C ALA A 314 -12.89 -19.90 -20.78
N LEU A 315 -12.08 -19.75 -19.72
CA LEU A 315 -11.50 -18.46 -19.32
C LEU A 315 -10.59 -17.88 -20.42
N ARG A 316 -9.91 -18.73 -21.19
CA ARG A 316 -9.03 -18.32 -22.30
C ARG A 316 -9.78 -17.96 -23.58
N LEU A 317 -10.84 -18.69 -23.91
CA LEU A 317 -11.52 -18.61 -25.21
C LEU A 317 -12.81 -17.79 -25.20
N ALA A 318 -13.51 -17.71 -24.08
CA ALA A 318 -14.82 -17.09 -24.03
C ALA A 318 -14.74 -15.56 -24.00
N GLN A 319 -15.76 -14.92 -24.56
CA GLN A 319 -15.93 -13.48 -24.49
C GLN A 319 -16.60 -13.09 -23.17
N ILE A 320 -15.86 -13.19 -22.07
CA ILE A 320 -16.28 -12.71 -20.75
C ILE A 320 -16.23 -11.19 -20.74
N GLN A 321 -17.25 -10.54 -20.18
CA GLN A 321 -17.25 -9.10 -19.97
C GLN A 321 -16.47 -8.76 -18.70
N TRP A 322 -15.32 -8.12 -18.87
CA TRP A 322 -14.45 -7.69 -17.79
C TRP A 322 -14.64 -6.21 -17.47
N MET A 323 -14.67 -5.88 -16.18
CA MET A 323 -14.79 -4.50 -15.68
C MET A 323 -13.59 -4.16 -14.81
N LYS A 324 -12.94 -3.03 -15.09
CA LYS A 324 -11.83 -2.55 -14.27
C LYS A 324 -12.33 -2.07 -12.90
N ARG A 325 -11.76 -2.60 -11.83
CA ARG A 325 -11.98 -2.18 -10.44
C ARG A 325 -10.96 -1.11 -10.03
N GLY A 326 -11.44 -0.15 -9.26
CA GLY A 326 -10.68 0.96 -8.68
C GLY A 326 -11.18 1.29 -7.26
N PRO A 327 -10.83 2.46 -6.70
CA PRO A 327 -9.94 3.50 -7.26
C PRO A 327 -8.45 3.13 -7.22
N PRO A 328 -7.57 3.78 -8.00
CA PRO A 328 -6.15 3.41 -8.13
C PRO A 328 -5.31 3.47 -6.85
N ASN A 329 -5.70 4.24 -5.83
CA ASN A 329 -5.04 4.24 -4.52
C ASN A 329 -5.45 3.07 -3.62
N LYS A 330 -6.26 2.14 -4.13
CA LYS A 330 -6.75 0.97 -3.38
C LYS A 330 -6.58 -0.31 -4.18
N ARG A 331 -6.93 -0.26 -5.48
CA ARG A 331 -6.92 -1.43 -6.34
C ARG A 331 -6.92 -1.06 -7.82
N CYS A 332 -6.36 -1.95 -8.63
CA CYS A 332 -6.39 -1.89 -10.08
C CYS A 332 -6.34 -3.33 -10.60
N TYR A 333 -7.48 -3.91 -10.95
CA TYR A 333 -7.57 -5.23 -11.57
C TYR A 333 -8.91 -5.35 -12.30
N GLU A 334 -9.19 -6.48 -12.93
CA GLU A 334 -10.45 -6.69 -13.65
C GLU A 334 -11.29 -7.77 -12.98
N VAL A 335 -12.61 -7.55 -12.97
CA VAL A 335 -13.60 -8.50 -12.44
C VAL A 335 -14.58 -8.85 -13.53
N ALA A 336 -14.93 -10.14 -13.62
CA ALA A 336 -15.92 -10.61 -14.58
C ALA A 336 -17.34 -10.19 -14.18
N SER A 337 -18.17 -9.84 -15.16
CA SER A 337 -19.62 -9.75 -14.97
C SER A 337 -20.21 -11.16 -14.86
N VAL A 338 -20.91 -11.44 -13.76
CA VAL A 338 -21.52 -12.75 -13.48
C VAL A 338 -22.49 -13.17 -14.58
N ASP A 339 -23.23 -12.22 -15.17
CA ASP A 339 -24.19 -12.48 -16.26
C ASP A 339 -23.53 -12.88 -17.58
N SER A 340 -22.20 -12.71 -17.70
CA SER A 340 -21.43 -13.02 -18.91
C SER A 340 -20.61 -14.32 -18.81
N LEU A 341 -20.70 -15.04 -17.68
CA LEU A 341 -19.91 -16.23 -17.45
C LEU A 341 -20.36 -17.40 -18.36
N PRO A 342 -19.42 -18.11 -18.99
CA PRO A 342 -19.71 -19.39 -19.65
C PRO A 342 -20.29 -20.40 -18.67
N GLU A 343 -21.04 -21.38 -19.18
CA GLU A 343 -21.75 -22.38 -18.37
C GLU A 343 -20.83 -23.11 -17.37
N CYS A 344 -19.66 -23.61 -17.80
CA CYS A 344 -18.73 -24.30 -16.91
C CYS A 344 -18.11 -23.37 -15.85
N VAL A 345 -17.84 -22.10 -16.19
CA VAL A 345 -17.31 -21.10 -15.26
C VAL A 345 -18.37 -20.70 -14.25
N SER A 346 -19.63 -20.57 -14.69
CA SER A 346 -20.77 -20.32 -13.82
C SER A 346 -21.05 -21.50 -12.89
N ALA A 347 -20.89 -22.74 -13.36
CA ALA A 347 -21.03 -23.92 -12.50
C ALA A 347 -19.92 -23.99 -11.45
N CYS A 348 -18.67 -23.65 -11.80
CA CYS A 348 -17.57 -23.52 -10.83
C CYS A 348 -17.84 -22.41 -9.80
N TRP A 349 -18.43 -21.29 -10.23
CA TRP A 349 -18.87 -20.22 -9.33
C TRP A 349 -19.98 -20.70 -8.37
N GLU A 350 -20.94 -21.49 -8.87
CA GLU A 350 -22.00 -22.07 -8.03
C GLU A 350 -21.46 -23.10 -7.03
N LEU A 351 -20.46 -23.90 -7.40
CA LEU A 351 -19.76 -24.81 -6.48
C LEU A 351 -19.21 -24.05 -5.28
N LEU A 352 -18.43 -22.98 -5.48
CA LEU A 352 -17.82 -22.22 -4.39
C LEU A 352 -18.86 -21.50 -3.51
N ARG A 353 -20.11 -21.40 -3.96
CA ARG A 353 -21.24 -20.82 -3.22
C ARG A 353 -22.22 -21.85 -2.69
N SER A 354 -22.02 -23.15 -2.92
CA SER A 354 -23.00 -24.17 -2.54
C SER A 354 -23.01 -24.41 -1.03
N GLU A 355 -24.17 -24.79 -0.51
CA GLU A 355 -24.37 -25.25 0.87
C GLU A 355 -23.41 -26.38 1.23
N SER A 356 -23.26 -27.36 0.33
CA SER A 356 -22.31 -28.46 0.49
C SER A 356 -20.85 -27.99 0.55
N PHE A 357 -20.48 -26.94 -0.17
CA PHE A 357 -19.11 -26.41 -0.12
C PHE A 357 -18.84 -25.63 1.17
N PHE A 358 -19.83 -24.90 1.70
CA PHE A 358 -19.71 -24.28 3.03
C PHE A 358 -19.47 -25.34 4.12
N LEU A 359 -20.19 -26.47 4.07
CA LEU A 359 -19.96 -27.59 4.97
C LEU A 359 -18.57 -28.22 4.79
N LEU A 360 -18.10 -28.35 3.54
CA LEU A 360 -16.75 -28.84 3.26
C LEU A 360 -15.67 -27.92 3.85
N LEU A 361 -15.83 -26.60 3.72
CA LEU A 361 -14.90 -25.64 4.33
C LEU A 361 -14.91 -25.74 5.85
N SER A 362 -16.08 -25.87 6.49
CA SER A 362 -16.15 -26.14 7.93
C SER A 362 -15.35 -27.38 8.34
N ASN A 363 -15.44 -28.47 7.58
CA ASN A 363 -14.66 -29.68 7.86
C ASN A 363 -13.15 -29.48 7.65
N PHE A 364 -12.72 -28.54 6.79
CA PHE A 364 -11.29 -28.26 6.59
C PHE A 364 -10.72 -27.30 7.62
N THR A 365 -11.54 -26.46 8.25
CA THR A 365 -11.03 -25.33 9.04
C THR A 365 -11.49 -25.32 10.49
N GLY A 366 -12.45 -26.16 10.86
CA GLY A 366 -13.11 -26.09 12.17
C GLY A 366 -14.11 -24.94 12.32
N LEU A 367 -14.16 -24.00 11.36
CA LEU A 367 -15.05 -22.83 11.43
C LEU A 367 -16.52 -23.20 11.25
N HIS A 368 -17.42 -22.51 11.94
CA HIS A 368 -18.86 -22.74 11.88
C HIS A 368 -19.52 -22.03 10.67
N LEU A 369 -19.14 -22.45 9.46
CA LEU A 369 -19.71 -21.98 8.19
C LEU A 369 -20.98 -22.73 7.76
N HIS A 370 -21.42 -23.74 8.51
CA HIS A 370 -22.65 -24.48 8.23
C HIS A 370 -23.34 -24.96 9.50
N TYR A 371 -24.69 -24.94 9.51
CA TYR A 371 -25.52 -25.28 10.68
C TYR A 371 -25.51 -26.77 11.09
N LEU A 372 -24.85 -27.63 10.31
CA LEU A 372 -24.68 -29.06 10.61
C LEU A 372 -23.36 -29.35 11.32
N CYS A 373 -22.50 -28.35 11.48
CA CYS A 373 -21.25 -28.49 12.20
C CYS A 373 -21.54 -28.61 13.70
N PRO A 374 -20.85 -29.49 14.43
CA PRO A 374 -20.90 -29.50 15.89
C PRO A 374 -20.55 -28.10 16.42
N ALA A 375 -21.27 -27.63 17.44
CA ALA A 375 -20.84 -26.43 18.14
C ALA A 375 -19.61 -26.77 18.98
N ASP A 376 -18.60 -25.91 19.00
CA ASP A 376 -17.48 -26.05 19.92
C ASP A 376 -18.02 -25.94 21.36
N ASP A 377 -17.80 -27.00 22.15
CA ASP A 377 -18.15 -27.03 23.58
C ASP A 377 -17.13 -26.24 24.45
N ASP A 378 -16.19 -25.50 23.83
CA ASP A 378 -15.04 -24.83 24.46
C ASP A 378 -15.24 -23.30 24.69
N ASP A 379 -16.49 -22.81 24.80
CA ASP A 379 -16.76 -21.52 25.50
C ASP A 379 -16.58 -21.77 27.03
N ASP A 380 -15.36 -22.10 27.46
CA ASP A 380 -14.98 -22.20 28.88
C ASP A 380 -14.96 -20.79 29.50
N ASP A 381 -15.60 -20.67 30.65
CA ASP A 381 -15.84 -19.44 31.42
C ASP A 381 -14.54 -18.66 31.74
N ASP A 382 -14.22 -17.62 30.97
CA ASP A 382 -13.38 -16.51 31.44
C ASP A 382 -14.21 -15.61 32.38
N ASP A 383 -14.53 -16.14 33.57
CA ASP A 383 -15.00 -15.33 34.69
C ASP A 383 -13.78 -14.60 35.31
N ASP A 384 -13.72 -13.30 35.05
CA ASP A 384 -12.86 -12.32 35.70
C ASP A 384 -12.99 -12.41 37.25
N GLU A 385 -12.17 -13.24 37.91
CA GLU A 385 -11.92 -13.17 39.35
C GLU A 385 -11.07 -11.93 39.67
N ASN A 386 -11.69 -10.75 39.68
CA ASN A 386 -11.07 -9.57 40.27
C ASN A 386 -11.13 -9.65 41.80
N HIS A 387 -9.97 -9.95 42.37
CA HIS A 387 -9.57 -9.62 43.73
C HIS A 387 -9.89 -8.16 44.07
N ASP A 388 -10.64 -7.92 45.15
CA ASP A 388 -10.39 -6.75 46.00
C ASP A 388 -10.88 -7.01 47.43
N GLU A 389 -9.90 -7.12 48.33
CA GLU A 389 -10.10 -7.09 49.78
C GLU A 389 -10.18 -5.64 50.30
N GLU A 390 -10.89 -5.51 51.44
CA GLU A 390 -10.86 -4.42 52.42
C GLU A 390 -11.68 -3.13 52.16
N LYS A 391 -12.77 -2.97 52.93
CA LYS A 391 -12.73 -2.20 54.20
C LYS A 391 -14.02 -2.26 55.03
N MET A 392 -13.83 -2.54 56.31
CA MET A 392 -14.81 -2.44 57.40
C MET A 392 -15.28 -0.99 57.65
N ASN A 393 -16.56 -0.80 58.01
CA ASN A 393 -16.95 -0.33 59.36
C ASN A 393 -18.47 -0.06 59.52
N LYS A 394 -19.03 -0.71 60.57
CA LYS A 394 -19.91 -0.19 61.65
C LYS A 394 -21.31 0.33 61.33
N GLU A 395 -22.33 -0.35 61.88
CA GLU A 395 -23.19 0.05 63.04
C GLU A 395 -24.23 1.13 62.64
N GLN A 396 -25.51 1.13 63.02
CA GLN A 396 -26.25 0.47 64.09
C GLN A 396 -27.77 0.66 63.82
N GLU A 397 -28.57 -0.14 64.53
CA GLU A 397 -30.02 -0.10 64.78
C GLU A 397 -30.64 1.31 64.96
N ASN A 398 -31.91 1.55 64.57
CA ASN A 398 -33.08 1.39 65.47
C ASN A 398 -34.43 1.92 64.93
N THR A 399 -35.50 1.24 65.36
CA THR A 399 -36.88 1.68 65.70
C THR A 399 -37.92 2.17 64.66
N GLN A 400 -39.05 1.43 64.69
CA GLN A 400 -40.49 1.78 64.61
C GLN A 400 -40.82 3.29 64.79
N ASP A 401 -41.84 3.91 64.17
CA ASP A 401 -43.25 3.50 64.16
C ASP A 401 -44.14 4.40 63.25
N GLU A 402 -45.35 3.90 62.97
CA GLU A 402 -46.61 4.60 62.60
C GLU A 402 -46.94 5.15 61.19
N ARG A 403 -48.24 4.97 60.89
CA ARG A 403 -48.99 5.03 59.61
C ARG A 403 -49.33 6.46 59.14
N ALA A 404 -49.40 6.66 57.82
CA ALA A 404 -50.65 7.00 57.10
C ALA A 404 -50.46 7.25 55.58
N THR A 405 -51.45 6.75 54.83
CA THR A 405 -51.97 7.23 53.53
C THR A 405 -51.15 7.11 52.24
N GLY A 406 -51.63 6.24 51.34
CA GLY A 406 -52.10 6.72 50.04
C GLY A 406 -51.41 6.16 48.78
N SER A 407 -52.22 5.45 47.98
CA SER A 407 -52.11 5.29 46.52
C SER A 407 -51.23 4.17 45.94
N SER A 408 -51.92 3.09 45.56
CA SER A 408 -51.92 2.47 44.22
C SER A 408 -50.63 2.51 43.40
N THR A 409 -49.97 1.37 43.25
CA THR A 409 -49.86 0.63 41.97
C THR A 409 -49.12 -0.68 42.20
N GLU A 410 -49.70 -1.77 41.69
CA GLU A 410 -49.18 -3.12 41.83
C GLU A 410 -47.86 -3.29 41.08
N SER A 411 -46.84 -3.78 41.79
CA SER A 411 -45.64 -4.37 41.21
C SER A 411 -45.50 -5.81 41.72
N SER A 412 -45.35 -6.71 40.74
CA SER A 412 -44.62 -7.99 40.76
C SER A 412 -44.90 -9.03 41.86
N THR A 413 -45.37 -10.20 41.43
CA THR A 413 -44.82 -11.48 41.92
C THR A 413 -44.25 -12.29 40.77
N SER A 414 -43.01 -12.69 40.99
CA SER A 414 -42.12 -13.50 40.17
C SER A 414 -42.56 -14.97 40.14
N ALA A 415 -42.50 -15.58 38.96
CA ALA A 415 -42.21 -16.99 38.80
C ALA A 415 -41.10 -17.11 37.75
N ALA A 416 -40.02 -17.77 38.14
CA ALA A 416 -38.78 -17.87 37.41
C ALA A 416 -38.95 -18.67 36.11
N GLU A 417 -38.55 -18.08 34.99
CA GLU A 417 -38.05 -18.82 33.83
C GLU A 417 -36.61 -18.34 33.58
N LYS A 418 -35.64 -19.17 33.98
CA LYS A 418 -34.27 -19.10 33.47
C LYS A 418 -34.32 -19.44 31.98
N THR A 419 -34.54 -18.44 31.15
CA THR A 419 -34.23 -18.53 29.72
C THR A 419 -32.74 -18.21 29.57
N SER A 420 -31.94 -19.27 29.47
CA SER A 420 -30.59 -19.16 28.89
C SER A 420 -30.75 -18.44 27.56
N ARG A 421 -30.15 -17.26 27.42
CA ARG A 421 -30.01 -16.61 26.11
C ARG A 421 -29.11 -17.53 25.27
N LYS A 422 -29.69 -18.43 24.49
CA LYS A 422 -28.97 -19.08 23.40
C LYS A 422 -28.46 -17.94 22.51
N LYS A 423 -27.13 -17.79 22.35
CA LYS A 423 -26.54 -17.00 21.26
C LYS A 423 -27.28 -17.41 19.99
N GLU A 424 -28.00 -16.49 19.35
CA GLU A 424 -28.53 -16.77 18.02
C GLU A 424 -27.32 -17.01 17.11
N LEU A 425 -27.19 -18.22 16.57
CA LEU A 425 -26.12 -18.56 15.63
C LEU A 425 -26.23 -17.62 14.42
N SER A 426 -25.13 -16.96 14.07
CA SER A 426 -25.02 -16.15 12.87
C SER A 426 -25.34 -17.01 11.64
N THR A 427 -25.87 -16.39 10.58
CA THR A 427 -26.08 -17.09 9.32
C THR A 427 -24.81 -16.94 8.50
N PRO A 428 -24.09 -18.03 8.17
CA PRO A 428 -22.87 -17.95 7.40
C PRO A 428 -23.13 -17.35 6.02
N VAL A 429 -22.22 -16.47 5.59
CA VAL A 429 -22.31 -15.76 4.32
C VAL A 429 -20.98 -15.76 3.60
N CYS A 430 -21.01 -15.55 2.29
CA CYS A 430 -19.82 -15.30 1.49
C CYS A 430 -19.97 -14.09 0.58
N SER A 431 -18.83 -13.59 0.13
CA SER A 431 -18.72 -12.72 -1.05
C SER A 431 -17.62 -13.26 -1.94
N GLY A 432 -17.78 -13.17 -3.26
CA GLY A 432 -16.78 -13.64 -4.20
C GLY A 432 -16.70 -12.80 -5.45
N GLU A 433 -15.59 -12.96 -6.16
CA GLU A 433 -15.32 -12.38 -7.47
C GLU A 433 -14.41 -13.28 -8.32
N LEU A 434 -14.64 -13.28 -9.63
CA LEU A 434 -13.76 -13.89 -10.62
C LEU A 434 -12.88 -12.78 -11.15
N ARG A 435 -11.58 -12.85 -10.84
CA ARG A 435 -10.62 -11.79 -11.11
C ARG A 435 -9.72 -12.15 -12.28
N ARG A 436 -9.26 -11.14 -13.01
CA ARG A 436 -8.20 -11.26 -14.01
C ARG A 436 -7.04 -10.36 -13.61
N TRP A 437 -5.87 -10.97 -13.56
CA TRP A 437 -4.60 -10.34 -13.23
C TRP A 437 -3.73 -10.27 -14.47
N SER A 438 -3.26 -9.08 -14.77
CA SER A 438 -2.36 -8.81 -15.89
C SER A 438 -1.39 -7.69 -15.52
N HIS A 439 -0.40 -7.43 -16.38
CA HIS A 439 0.56 -6.35 -16.18
C HIS A 439 -0.10 -5.02 -15.76
N GLY A 440 0.40 -4.43 -14.67
CA GLY A 440 -0.15 -3.22 -14.04
C GLY A 440 -1.28 -3.46 -13.04
N SER A 441 -1.65 -4.72 -12.77
CA SER A 441 -2.68 -5.04 -11.77
C SER A 441 -2.12 -5.13 -10.35
N TYR A 442 -2.88 -4.71 -9.35
CA TYR A 442 -2.49 -4.70 -7.93
C TYR A 442 -3.69 -4.46 -6.99
N THR A 443 -3.48 -4.70 -5.70
CA THR A 443 -4.23 -4.06 -4.60
C THR A 443 -3.27 -3.43 -3.60
N LEU A 444 -3.77 -2.48 -2.81
CA LEU A 444 -3.03 -1.72 -1.81
C LEU A 444 -3.75 -1.80 -0.47
N LEU A 445 -2.97 -1.78 0.59
CA LEU A 445 -3.48 -1.61 1.95
C LEU A 445 -3.98 -0.17 2.10
N HIS A 446 -5.12 -0.01 2.75
CA HIS A 446 -5.66 1.30 3.02
C HIS A 446 -6.48 1.34 4.31
N ASP A 447 -6.53 2.50 4.95
CA ASP A 447 -7.06 2.68 6.30
C ASP A 447 -8.54 2.28 6.43
N GLY A 448 -9.31 2.38 5.33
CA GLY A 448 -10.69 1.91 5.30
C GLY A 448 -10.87 0.38 5.35
N GLU A 449 -9.86 -0.39 4.95
CA GLU A 449 -9.84 -1.85 5.05
C GLU A 449 -9.40 -2.25 6.45
N ALA A 450 -8.33 -1.63 6.98
CA ALA A 450 -7.88 -1.82 8.36
C ALA A 450 -8.99 -1.55 9.38
N ALA A 451 -9.73 -0.44 9.24
CA ALA A 451 -10.85 -0.11 10.12
C ALA A 451 -12.05 -1.08 10.01
N ARG A 452 -12.07 -1.92 8.97
CA ARG A 452 -13.13 -2.89 8.69
C ARG A 452 -12.63 -4.33 8.76
N ALA A 453 -11.41 -4.53 9.24
CA ALA A 453 -10.84 -5.85 9.43
C ALA A 453 -11.75 -6.65 10.37
N GLU A 454 -12.06 -7.87 9.95
CA GLU A 454 -13.01 -8.77 10.60
C GLU A 454 -12.53 -10.20 10.39
N TYR A 455 -12.95 -11.09 11.29
CA TYR A 455 -12.70 -12.52 11.14
C TYR A 455 -13.32 -13.04 9.85
N ALA A 456 -12.49 -13.67 9.03
CA ALA A 456 -12.92 -14.14 7.72
C ALA A 456 -11.99 -15.23 7.19
N LEU A 457 -12.57 -16.18 6.45
CA LEU A 457 -11.82 -17.19 5.72
C LEU A 457 -11.69 -16.75 4.25
N ASP A 458 -10.47 -16.46 3.82
CA ASP A 458 -10.18 -16.19 2.42
C ASP A 458 -9.94 -17.50 1.65
N LEU A 459 -10.42 -17.53 0.41
CA LEU A 459 -10.21 -18.61 -0.53
C LEU A 459 -9.73 -18.03 -1.85
N VAL A 460 -8.62 -18.58 -2.38
CA VAL A 460 -8.10 -18.24 -3.71
C VAL A 460 -7.90 -19.51 -4.53
N LEU A 461 -8.47 -19.56 -5.74
CA LEU A 461 -8.31 -20.65 -6.69
C LEU A 461 -7.81 -20.13 -8.05
N PRO A 462 -6.49 -20.20 -8.35
CA PRO A 462 -5.90 -19.69 -9.58
C PRO A 462 -6.05 -20.61 -10.82
N PHE A 463 -6.09 -19.97 -12.00
CA PHE A 463 -6.17 -20.57 -13.32
C PHE A 463 -5.30 -19.85 -14.35
N GLY A 464 -4.55 -20.60 -15.15
CA GLY A 464 -3.72 -20.09 -16.25
C GLY A 464 -2.39 -19.49 -15.79
N CYS A 465 -1.82 -20.00 -14.70
CA CYS A 465 -0.58 -19.51 -14.08
C CYS A 465 0.59 -20.51 -14.09
N LYS A 466 0.51 -21.60 -14.87
CA LYS A 466 1.56 -22.64 -14.96
C LYS A 466 3.01 -22.15 -15.13
N ASP A 467 3.24 -21.10 -15.92
CA ASP A 467 4.57 -20.54 -16.18
C ASP A 467 4.82 -19.22 -15.41
N TRP A 468 3.95 -18.89 -14.44
CA TRP A 468 4.03 -17.64 -13.70
C TRP A 468 5.25 -17.64 -12.77
N GLN A 469 6.10 -16.63 -12.92
CA GLN A 469 7.30 -16.48 -12.11
C GLN A 469 7.00 -15.60 -10.89
N SER A 470 7.55 -15.95 -9.74
CA SER A 470 7.39 -15.20 -8.49
C SER A 470 7.81 -13.72 -8.63
N GLU A 471 8.82 -13.47 -9.47
CA GLU A 471 9.39 -12.17 -9.74
C GLU A 471 8.47 -11.26 -10.56
N SER A 472 7.43 -11.81 -11.19
CA SER A 472 6.43 -11.06 -11.95
C SER A 472 5.39 -10.39 -11.06
N GLY A 473 5.37 -10.67 -9.75
CA GLY A 473 4.34 -10.18 -8.81
C GLY A 473 3.06 -11.02 -8.90
N GLY A 474 1.92 -10.44 -8.51
CA GLY A 474 0.62 -11.11 -8.54
C GLY A 474 0.36 -12.12 -7.42
N PHE A 475 1.32 -12.33 -6.52
CA PHE A 475 1.11 -13.09 -5.29
C PHE A 475 0.31 -12.29 -4.27
N THR A 476 -0.44 -13.00 -3.43
CA THR A 476 -1.18 -12.41 -2.30
C THR A 476 -0.30 -12.47 -1.07
N CYS A 477 -0.07 -11.34 -0.43
CA CYS A 477 0.73 -11.20 0.77
C CYS A 477 -0.17 -10.79 1.94
N TYR A 478 -0.04 -11.47 3.06
CA TYR A 478 -0.74 -11.21 4.32
C TYR A 478 0.25 -10.58 5.30
N VAL A 479 -0.18 -9.51 5.95
CA VAL A 479 0.66 -8.71 6.86
C VAL A 479 -0.09 -8.40 8.14
N ALA A 480 0.65 -8.29 9.24
CA ALA A 480 0.12 -7.77 10.49
C ALA A 480 -0.16 -6.26 10.36
N ASN A 481 -1.30 -5.82 10.89
CA ASN A 481 -1.71 -4.43 10.90
C ASN A 481 -0.77 -3.63 11.80
N GLU A 482 -0.38 -2.43 11.36
CA GLU A 482 0.56 -1.54 12.06
C GLU A 482 1.99 -2.07 12.25
N GLU A 483 2.33 -3.23 11.69
CA GLU A 483 3.67 -3.81 11.70
C GLU A 483 4.23 -3.97 10.29
N ASP A 484 5.56 -3.89 10.13
CA ASP A 484 6.24 -4.19 8.86
C ASP A 484 6.47 -5.71 8.69
N GLU A 485 5.66 -6.55 9.33
CA GLU A 485 5.82 -8.01 9.37
C GLU A 485 4.94 -8.71 8.34
N GLU A 486 5.59 -9.39 7.40
CA GLU A 486 4.96 -10.31 6.46
C GLU A 486 4.69 -11.65 7.14
N LEU A 487 3.40 -12.01 7.23
CA LEU A 487 2.95 -13.23 7.88
C LEU A 487 2.97 -14.43 6.93
N LEU A 488 2.45 -14.23 5.70
CA LEU A 488 2.28 -15.29 4.71
C LEU A 488 2.28 -14.70 3.29
N THR A 489 2.86 -15.43 2.34
CA THR A 489 2.70 -15.15 0.91
C THR A 489 2.17 -16.38 0.17
N VAL A 490 1.05 -16.18 -0.53
CA VAL A 490 0.39 -17.16 -1.38
C VAL A 490 0.70 -16.87 -2.84
N TYR A 491 1.46 -17.77 -3.48
CA TYR A 491 1.80 -17.68 -4.89
C TYR A 491 0.69 -18.28 -5.78
N PRO A 492 0.39 -17.70 -6.95
CA PRO A 492 -0.54 -18.31 -7.89
C PRO A 492 -0.01 -19.66 -8.38
N GLU A 493 -0.75 -20.74 -8.10
CA GLU A 493 -0.46 -22.08 -8.60
C GLU A 493 -1.75 -22.69 -9.20
N ASP A 494 -1.62 -23.24 -10.40
CA ASP A 494 -2.76 -23.77 -11.15
C ASP A 494 -3.45 -24.89 -10.38
N ASN A 495 -4.77 -24.81 -10.28
CA ASN A 495 -5.61 -25.79 -9.59
C ASN A 495 -5.26 -26.00 -8.11
N SER A 496 -4.63 -25.00 -7.49
CA SER A 496 -4.30 -25.03 -6.06
C SER A 496 -5.25 -24.13 -5.29
N LEU A 497 -6.05 -24.71 -4.39
CA LEU A 497 -6.94 -23.96 -3.51
C LEU A 497 -6.17 -23.50 -2.28
N ALA A 498 -5.99 -22.20 -2.12
CA ALA A 498 -5.44 -21.63 -0.89
C ALA A 498 -6.57 -21.18 0.03
N LEU A 499 -6.50 -21.57 1.31
CA LEU A 499 -7.37 -21.10 2.38
C LEU A 499 -6.52 -20.37 3.42
N VAL A 500 -6.93 -19.19 3.83
CA VAL A 500 -6.24 -18.40 4.87
C VAL A 500 -7.27 -17.77 5.78
N TYR A 501 -7.21 -18.08 7.07
CA TYR A 501 -8.03 -17.42 8.07
C TYR A 501 -7.37 -16.11 8.51
N ARG A 502 -8.13 -15.02 8.48
CA ARG A 502 -7.69 -13.72 8.96
C ARG A 502 -8.46 -13.32 10.19
N ASP A 503 -7.76 -12.69 11.11
CA ASP A 503 -8.34 -11.97 12.24
C ASP A 503 -8.53 -10.46 11.93
N LYS A 504 -8.75 -9.67 12.98
CA LYS A 504 -8.94 -8.21 12.88
C LYS A 504 -7.62 -7.44 12.74
N GLU A 505 -6.49 -8.09 12.96
CA GLU A 505 -5.17 -7.48 12.86
C GLU A 505 -4.43 -7.96 11.61
N THR A 506 -5.04 -8.80 10.78
CA THR A 506 -4.44 -9.31 9.54
C THR A 506 -5.03 -8.62 8.31
N LEU A 507 -4.17 -7.97 7.53
CA LEU A 507 -4.52 -7.38 6.23
C LEU A 507 -3.85 -8.15 5.08
N LYS A 508 -4.31 -7.91 3.86
CA LYS A 508 -3.72 -8.53 2.67
C LYS A 508 -3.66 -7.61 1.47
N PHE A 509 -2.74 -7.88 0.57
CA PHE A 509 -2.70 -7.22 -0.73
C PHE A 509 -2.18 -8.17 -1.82
N VAL A 510 -2.50 -7.88 -3.07
CA VAL A 510 -1.94 -8.56 -4.24
C VAL A 510 -0.85 -7.68 -4.82
N LYS A 511 0.40 -8.17 -4.79
CA LYS A 511 1.57 -7.41 -5.24
C LYS A 511 1.45 -7.04 -6.72
N HIS A 512 1.86 -5.83 -7.05
CA HIS A 512 1.91 -5.32 -8.43
C HIS A 512 2.50 -6.32 -9.43
N VAL A 513 1.71 -6.61 -10.48
CA VAL A 513 2.12 -7.44 -11.61
C VAL A 513 2.98 -6.62 -12.57
N ASN A 514 4.29 -6.85 -12.56
CA ASN A 514 5.25 -6.07 -13.35
C ASN A 514 5.44 -6.62 -14.77
N HIS A 515 6.24 -5.93 -15.58
CA HIS A 515 6.44 -6.23 -17.00
C HIS A 515 7.06 -7.60 -17.28
N LYS A 516 7.69 -8.26 -16.29
CA LYS A 516 8.17 -9.64 -16.48
C LYS A 516 7.05 -10.64 -16.75
N SER A 517 5.80 -10.31 -16.42
CA SER A 517 4.64 -11.14 -16.77
C SER A 517 4.36 -11.16 -18.28
N SER A 518 4.84 -10.17 -19.03
CA SER A 518 4.70 -10.13 -20.49
C SER A 518 5.84 -10.94 -21.10
N CYS A 519 5.63 -12.24 -21.32
CA CYS A 519 6.68 -13.10 -21.87
C CYS A 519 7.04 -12.69 -23.31
N GLU A 520 8.31 -12.35 -23.52
CA GLU A 520 8.93 -12.22 -24.85
C GLU A 520 9.12 -13.62 -25.47
N SER A 521 8.04 -14.25 -25.93
CA SER A 521 8.17 -15.30 -26.94
C SER A 521 8.24 -14.63 -28.32
N ALA A 522 9.29 -14.92 -29.08
CA ALA A 522 9.75 -14.19 -30.28
C ALA A 522 8.76 -14.11 -31.46
N GLU A 523 7.51 -14.57 -31.32
CA GLU A 523 6.54 -14.62 -32.41
C GLU A 523 5.20 -13.94 -32.11
N THR A 524 4.86 -13.63 -30.84
CA THR A 524 3.70 -12.80 -30.48
C THR A 524 3.85 -12.23 -29.08
N SER A 525 3.83 -10.91 -28.92
CA SER A 525 3.74 -10.23 -27.63
C SER A 525 2.33 -10.36 -27.04
N THR A 526 2.02 -11.53 -26.51
CA THR A 526 0.80 -11.77 -25.72
C THR A 526 1.12 -11.56 -24.24
N CYS A 527 0.52 -10.55 -23.63
CA CYS A 527 0.54 -10.37 -22.17
C CYS A 527 0.00 -11.65 -21.52
N ILE A 528 0.83 -12.34 -20.74
CA ILE A 528 0.38 -13.48 -19.95
C ILE A 528 -0.27 -12.89 -18.71
N GLY A 529 -1.57 -13.14 -18.58
CA GLY A 529 -2.32 -12.88 -17.36
C GLY A 529 -2.86 -14.20 -16.83
N PHE A 530 -3.22 -14.23 -15.55
CA PHE A 530 -3.91 -15.36 -14.93
C PHE A 530 -5.25 -14.90 -14.38
N HIS A 531 -6.08 -15.86 -14.02
CA HIS A 531 -7.39 -15.64 -13.42
C HIS A 531 -7.43 -16.31 -12.06
N ASP A 532 -8.29 -15.85 -11.17
CA ASP A 532 -8.62 -16.60 -9.97
C ASP A 532 -10.08 -16.41 -9.58
N PHE A 533 -10.61 -17.40 -8.87
CA PHE A 533 -11.80 -17.22 -8.06
C PHE A 533 -11.34 -16.81 -6.66
N SER A 534 -11.77 -15.64 -6.21
CA SER A 534 -11.47 -15.10 -4.89
C SER A 534 -12.75 -15.01 -4.09
N PHE A 535 -12.86 -15.82 -3.03
CA PHE A 535 -13.99 -15.83 -2.12
C PHE A 535 -13.56 -15.46 -0.71
N VAL A 536 -14.50 -14.90 0.05
CA VAL A 536 -14.35 -14.62 1.48
C VAL A 536 -15.60 -15.14 2.18
N TYR A 537 -15.42 -15.99 3.17
CA TYR A 537 -16.48 -16.61 3.98
C TYR A 537 -16.47 -16.05 5.40
N TYR A 538 -17.66 -15.95 5.98
CA TYR A 538 -17.92 -15.39 7.30
C TYR A 538 -18.89 -16.29 8.05
N GLU A 539 -18.65 -16.49 9.35
CA GLU A 539 -19.48 -17.29 10.26
C GLU A 539 -20.85 -16.68 10.58
#